data_AF-A0A7Z9IN20-F1
#
_entry.id   AF-A0A7Z9IN20-F1
#
_cell.length_a   1.000
_cell.length_b   1.000
_cell.length_c   1.000
_cell.angle_alpha   90.00
_cell.angle_beta   90.00
_cell.angle_gamma   90.00
#
_symmetry.space_group_name_H-M   'P 1'
#
loop_
_entity.id
_entity.type
_entity.pdbx_description
1 polymer ?
#
loop_
_entity_poly.entity_id
_entity_poly.type
_entity_poly.pdbx_seq_one_letter_code
_entity_poly.pdbx_strand_id
1 'polypeptide(L)' 'MSDSTVYYMDAHSESTETALAAKMITVFDAAGLDEMIKPNDIVAIKVHCGEWNNSAYLRPLYA' A
#
# COMPACT_ATOMS: atom_id res chain seq x y z
N MET A 1 23.13 12.19 -10.39
CA MET A 1 21.78 11.82 -9.96
C MET A 1 21.94 10.53 -9.17
N SER A 2 21.47 10.49 -7.93
CA SER A 2 21.48 9.25 -7.14
C SER A 2 20.38 8.33 -7.66
N ASP A 3 20.72 7.08 -7.95
CA ASP A 3 19.73 6.06 -8.31
C ASP A 3 18.74 5.89 -7.16
N SER A 4 17.44 5.87 -7.49
CA SER A 4 16.38 5.61 -6.51
C SER A 4 16.01 4.14 -6.54
N THR A 5 15.99 3.49 -5.38
CA THR A 5 15.53 2.10 -5.25
C THR A 5 14.03 2.03 -5.48
N VAL A 6 13.60 1.20 -6.42
CA VAL A 6 12.18 0.99 -6.76
C VAL A 6 11.75 -0.41 -6.29
N TYR A 7 10.79 -0.45 -5.37
CA TYR A 7 10.13 -1.69 -4.96
C TYR A 7 8.82 -1.85 -5.75
N TYR A 8 8.63 -3.02 -6.36
CA TYR A 8 7.50 -3.29 -7.23
C TYR A 8 7.07 -4.76 -7.16
N MET A 9 5.76 -4.99 -7.23
CA MET A 9 5.15 -6.29 -7.47
C MET A 9 4.01 -6.11 -8.46
N ASP A 10 3.83 -7.08 -9.35
CA ASP A 10 2.75 -7.05 -10.33
C ASP A 10 1.38 -7.29 -9.68
N ALA A 11 0.31 -6.89 -10.40
CA ALA A 11 -1.06 -6.96 -9.88
C ALA A 11 -1.74 -8.34 -10.05
N HIS A 12 -1.14 -9.31 -10.73
CA HIS A 12 -1.72 -10.65 -10.86
C HIS A 12 -1.55 -11.44 -9.58
N SER A 13 -2.41 -12.43 -9.38
CA SER A 13 -2.44 -13.26 -8.18
C SER A 13 -2.65 -14.70 -8.59
N GLU A 14 -1.89 -15.61 -8.01
CA GLU A 14 -2.04 -17.07 -8.22
C GLU A 14 -2.60 -17.76 -6.97
N SER A 15 -2.61 -17.06 -5.84
CA SER A 15 -3.07 -17.56 -4.55
C SER A 15 -3.53 -16.43 -3.63
N THR A 16 -4.07 -16.76 -2.47
CA THR A 16 -4.43 -15.78 -1.43
C THR A 16 -3.23 -14.99 -0.92
N GLU A 17 -2.05 -15.62 -0.85
CA GLU A 17 -0.80 -15.02 -0.36
C GLU A 17 -0.22 -14.02 -1.38
N THR A 18 -0.56 -14.17 -2.65
CA THR A 18 -0.17 -13.26 -3.73
C THR A 18 -1.25 -12.25 -4.10
N ALA A 19 -2.35 -12.19 -3.33
CA ALA A 19 -3.41 -11.22 -3.52
C ALA A 19 -2.87 -9.80 -3.44
N LEU A 20 -3.48 -8.88 -4.19
CA LEU A 20 -3.04 -7.48 -4.28
C LEU A 20 -2.84 -6.82 -2.91
N ALA A 21 -3.73 -7.10 -1.95
CA ALA A 21 -3.62 -6.57 -0.59
C ALA A 21 -2.39 -7.10 0.16
N ALA A 22 -2.06 -8.38 0.02
CA ALA A 22 -0.87 -8.98 0.64
C ALA A 22 0.41 -8.42 0.02
N LYS A 23 0.47 -8.36 -1.32
CA LYS A 23 1.60 -7.76 -2.05
C LYS A 23 1.82 -6.28 -1.70
N MET A 24 0.74 -5.51 -1.54
CA MET A 24 0.84 -4.10 -1.12
C MET A 24 1.52 -3.96 0.24
N ILE A 25 1.22 -4.84 1.22
CA ILE A 25 1.89 -4.84 2.52
C ILE A 25 3.37 -5.18 2.35
N THR A 26 3.72 -6.21 1.58
CA THR A 26 5.12 -6.59 1.32
C THR A 26 5.94 -5.44 0.72
N VAL A 27 5.40 -4.72 -0.27
CA VAL A 27 6.09 -3.57 -0.88
C VAL A 27 6.16 -2.40 0.09
N PHE A 28 5.12 -2.17 0.90
CA PHE A 28 5.09 -1.12 1.91
C PHE A 28 6.19 -1.31 2.97
N ASP A 29 6.33 -2.52 3.49
CA ASP A 29 7.36 -2.90 4.47
C ASP A 29 8.76 -2.85 3.86
N ALA A 30 8.95 -3.40 2.65
CA ALA A 30 10.24 -3.38 1.96
C ALA A 30 10.73 -1.95 1.63
N ALA A 31 9.79 -1.02 1.42
CA ALA A 31 10.08 0.40 1.20
C ALA A 31 10.33 1.17 2.50
N GLY A 32 10.17 0.56 3.68
CA GLY A 32 10.35 1.20 4.99
C GLY A 32 9.32 2.28 5.28
N LEU A 33 8.12 2.20 4.69
CA LEU A 33 7.07 3.20 4.87
C LEU A 33 6.37 3.07 6.22
N ASP A 34 6.46 1.91 6.86
CA ASP A 34 5.96 1.64 8.21
C ASP A 34 6.78 2.38 9.28
N GLU A 35 8.08 2.55 9.05
CA GLU A 35 8.98 3.28 9.96
C GLU A 35 8.91 4.82 9.80
N MET A 36 8.25 5.30 8.73
CA MET A 36 8.21 6.73 8.38
C MET A 36 7.31 7.56 9.31
N ILE A 37 6.25 6.96 9.87
CA ILE A 37 5.17 7.67 10.58
C ILE A 37 5.24 7.35 12.08
N LYS A 38 5.33 8.38 12.93
CA LYS A 38 5.40 8.24 14.39
C LYS A 38 4.08 8.64 15.07
N PRO A 39 3.84 8.18 16.31
CA PRO A 39 2.71 8.66 17.10
C PRO A 39 2.71 10.19 17.21
N ASN A 40 1.56 10.81 16.92
CA ASN A 40 1.32 12.26 16.89
C ASN A 40 1.86 13.01 15.67
N ASP A 41 2.38 12.32 14.64
CA ASP A 41 2.69 12.98 13.38
C ASP A 41 1.40 13.43 12.67
N ILE A 42 1.47 14.61 12.06
CA ILE A 42 0.41 15.09 11.16
C ILE A 42 0.72 14.60 9.75
N VAL A 43 -0.06 13.64 9.28
CA VAL A 43 0.10 13.03 7.96
C VAL A 43 -1.01 13.45 7.01
N ALA A 44 -0.63 13.81 5.78
CA ALA A 44 -1.58 14.06 4.70
C ALA A 44 -1.67 12.80 3.82
N ILE A 45 -2.89 12.28 3.66
CA ILE A 45 -3.15 11.14 2.78
C ILE A 45 -3.89 11.64 1.54
N LYS A 46 -3.29 11.42 0.36
CA LYS A 46 -3.96 11.58 -0.92
C LYS A 46 -4.30 10.22 -1.47
N VAL A 47 -5.57 10.02 -1.82
CA VAL A 47 -6.04 8.79 -2.48
C VAL A 47 -6.83 9.17 -3.73
N HIS A 48 -6.69 8.37 -4.78
CA HIS A 48 -7.59 8.43 -5.91
C HIS A 48 -8.80 7.57 -5.59
N CYS A 49 -9.99 8.17 -5.56
CA CYS A 49 -11.22 7.41 -5.32
C CYS A 49 -11.42 6.39 -6.42
N GLY A 50 -11.60 5.14 -6.00
CA GLY A 50 -11.97 4.06 -6.89
C GLY A 50 -13.39 4.17 -7.44
N GLU A 51 -13.71 3.21 -8.30
CA GLU A 51 -15.07 2.96 -8.76
C GLU A 51 -15.78 1.99 -7.81
N TRP A 52 -17.09 1.86 -8.01
CA TRP A 52 -17.88 0.86 -7.32
C TRP A 52 -17.27 -0.54 -7.47
N ASN A 53 -17.18 -1.29 -6.37
CA ASN A 53 -16.69 -2.66 -6.32
C ASN A 53 -15.18 -2.86 -6.61
N ASN A 54 -14.34 -1.84 -6.39
CA ASN A 54 -12.88 -1.99 -6.38
C ASN A 54 -12.28 -1.80 -4.97
N SER A 55 -10.96 -1.90 -4.83
CA SER A 55 -10.23 -1.81 -3.55
C SER A 55 -9.59 -0.43 -3.27
N ALA A 56 -9.88 0.59 -4.09
CA ALA A 56 -9.25 1.92 -4.00
C ALA A 56 -10.04 2.89 -3.10
N TYR A 57 -10.09 2.60 -1.81
CA TYR A 57 -10.76 3.40 -0.78
C TYR A 57 -9.99 3.40 0.55
N LEU A 58 -10.31 4.35 1.43
CA LEU A 58 -9.74 4.41 2.78
C LEU A 58 -10.47 3.43 3.71
N ARG A 59 -9.68 2.65 4.46
CA ARG A 59 -10.13 1.70 5.50
C ARG A 59 -10.72 2.44 6.72
N PRO A 60 -11.57 1.81 7.54
CA PRO A 60 -11.68 0.36 7.78
C PRO A 60 -12.70 -0.37 6.90
N LEU A 61 -12.30 -1.56 6.41
CA LEU A 61 -13.18 -2.52 5.72
C LEU A 61 -14.10 -3.29 6.70
N TYR A 62 -13.63 -3.44 7.95
CA TYR A 62 -14.32 -4.12 9.04
C TYR A 62 -14.13 -3.25 10.28
N ALA A 63 -15.20 -2.56 10.70
CA ALA A 63 -15.29 -1.82 11.96
C ALA A 63 -16.35 -2.48 12.82
#